data_AF-A0A0E2B6L6-F1
#
_entry.id   AF-A0A0E2B6L6-F1
#
_cell.length_a   1.000
_cell.length_b   1.000
_cell.length_c   1.000
_cell.angle_alpha   90.00
_cell.angle_beta   90.00
_cell.angle_gamma   90.00
#
_symmetry.space_group_name_H-M   'P 1'
#
loop_
_entity.id
_entity.type
_entity.pdbx_description
1 polymer ?
#
loop_
_entity_poly.entity_id
_entity_poly.type
_entity_poly.pdbx_seq_one_letter_code
_entity_poly.pdbx_strand_id
1 'polypeptide(L)'
;MTTGQKIIKNKVGLLKLAETLGNVSKACNVMGYSRDSFYRFQELYEKGGELALQDLSRRKPNPKNRIEPEKEEAVKKMAIDFPAYGQQRASNELKKQGIIVAPATVRSVWVRHDLETFQKRLKALEAFMAQGNSPVLTESQVQALERRKLEKQVEGEIETEHP
;
A
#
# COMPACT_ATOMS: atom_id res chain seq x y z
N MET A 1 14.45 9.91 -5.58
CA MET A 1 13.71 10.75 -4.61
C MET A 1 12.28 10.25 -4.48
N THR A 2 11.83 9.95 -3.27
CA THR A 2 10.43 9.57 -3.01
C THR A 2 9.50 10.77 -3.20
N THR A 3 8.21 10.52 -3.46
CA THR A 3 7.22 11.60 -3.62
C THR A 3 7.18 12.52 -2.40
N GLY A 4 7.29 11.96 -1.19
CA GLY A 4 7.37 12.73 0.06
C GLY A 4 8.58 13.66 0.13
N GLN A 5 9.76 13.19 -0.31
CA GLN A 5 10.98 14.02 -0.35
C GLN A 5 10.84 15.22 -1.30
N LYS A 6 10.17 15.04 -2.46
CA LYS A 6 9.90 16.15 -3.38
C LYS A 6 8.99 17.21 -2.75
N ILE A 7 7.96 16.78 -2.02
CA ILE A 7 7.02 17.67 -1.32
C ILE A 7 7.75 18.48 -0.24
N ILE A 8 8.56 17.82 0.60
CA ILE A 8 9.33 18.48 1.65
C ILE A 8 10.28 19.52 1.02
N LYS A 9 11.01 19.13 -0.03
CA LYS A 9 11.94 20.02 -0.74
C LYS A 9 11.24 21.26 -1.28
N ASN A 10 10.04 21.12 -1.85
CA ASN A 10 9.27 22.26 -2.36
C ASN A 10 8.84 23.21 -1.24
N LYS A 11 8.35 22.69 -0.10
CA LYS A 11 7.95 23.50 1.05
C LYS A 11 9.12 24.23 1.69
N VAL A 12 10.27 23.56 1.85
CA VAL A 12 11.51 24.19 2.32
C VAL A 12 12.00 25.25 1.32
N GLY A 13 11.87 24.97 0.02
CA GLY A 13 12.18 25.92 -1.05
C GLY A 13 11.37 27.22 -0.94
N LEU A 14 10.09 27.13 -0.60
CA LEU A 14 9.24 28.30 -0.38
C LEU A 14 9.72 29.17 0.79
N LEU A 15 10.09 28.54 1.92
CA LEU A 15 10.60 29.26 3.09
C LEU A 15 11.91 29.99 2.77
N LYS A 16 12.85 29.30 2.10
CA LYS A 16 14.13 29.89 1.66
C LYS A 16 13.92 31.00 0.62
N LEU A 17 12.98 30.83 -0.31
CA LEU A 17 12.67 31.85 -1.31
C LEU A 17 12.14 33.13 -0.66
N ALA A 18 11.28 33.01 0.35
CA ALA A 18 10.78 34.17 1.08
C ALA A 18 11.90 34.91 1.83
N GLU A 19 12.86 34.17 2.42
CA GLU A 19 14.03 34.73 3.09
C GLU A 19 14.94 35.49 2.12
N THR A 20 15.27 34.88 0.98
CA THR A 20 16.11 35.53 -0.06
C THR A 20 15.47 36.77 -0.69
N LEU A 21 14.14 36.78 -0.85
CA LEU A 21 13.41 37.91 -1.43
C LEU A 21 13.03 38.98 -0.39
N GLY A 22 13.11 38.66 0.91
CA GLY A 22 12.57 39.50 1.99
C GLY A 22 11.07 39.76 1.88
N ASN A 23 10.34 38.99 1.05
CA ASN A 23 8.93 39.23 0.74
C ASN A 23 8.16 37.92 0.54
N VAL A 24 7.35 37.59 1.55
CA VAL A 24 6.50 36.38 1.59
C VAL A 24 5.49 36.37 0.44
N SER A 25 4.83 37.50 0.14
CA SER A 25 3.81 37.56 -0.91
C SER A 25 4.39 37.28 -2.28
N LYS A 26 5.59 37.81 -2.57
CA LYS A 26 6.28 37.60 -3.83
C LYS A 26 6.74 36.14 -3.97
N ALA A 27 7.29 35.55 -2.92
CA ALA A 27 7.67 34.14 -2.91
C ALA A 27 6.45 33.20 -3.12
N CYS A 28 5.33 33.49 -2.43
CA CYS A 28 4.06 32.78 -2.59
C CYS A 28 3.54 32.84 -4.03
N ASN A 29 3.55 34.03 -4.64
CA ASN A 29 3.11 34.21 -6.03
C ASN A 29 3.98 33.44 -7.04
N VAL A 30 5.30 33.42 -6.82
CA VAL A 30 6.24 32.70 -7.71
C VAL A 30 6.07 31.19 -7.63
N MET A 31 5.84 30.65 -6.43
CA MET A 31 5.71 29.19 -6.22
C MET A 31 4.27 28.67 -6.24
N GLY A 32 3.28 29.55 -6.41
CA GLY A 32 1.86 29.17 -6.49
C GLY A 32 1.25 28.73 -5.15
N TYR A 33 1.75 29.24 -4.04
CA TYR A 33 1.18 28.97 -2.70
C TYR A 33 0.36 30.15 -2.18
N SER A 34 -0.63 29.87 -1.33
CA SER A 34 -1.28 30.93 -0.57
C SER A 34 -0.39 31.41 0.58
N ARG A 35 -0.54 32.68 0.98
CA ARG A 35 0.11 33.23 2.17
C ARG A 35 -0.20 32.43 3.44
N ASP A 36 -1.42 31.91 3.55
CA ASP A 36 -1.82 31.03 4.66
C ASP A 36 -1.01 29.72 4.69
N SER A 37 -0.76 29.11 3.53
CA SER A 37 0.08 27.92 3.42
C SER A 37 1.51 28.20 3.88
N PHE A 38 2.05 29.38 3.54
CA PHE A 38 3.37 29.79 3.98
C PHE A 38 3.49 29.82 5.51
N TYR A 39 2.59 30.53 6.19
CA TYR A 39 2.65 30.64 7.65
C TYR A 39 2.44 29.29 8.34
N ARG A 40 1.58 28.42 7.80
CA ARG A 40 1.46 27.03 8.27
C ARG A 40 2.75 26.24 8.12
N PHE A 41 3.45 26.37 6.99
CA PHE A 41 4.73 25.68 6.78
C PHE A 41 5.82 26.25 7.68
N GLN A 42 5.86 27.57 7.86
CA GLN A 42 6.80 28.23 8.78
C GLN A 42 6.61 27.71 10.21
N GLU A 43 5.37 27.70 10.71
CA GLU A 43 5.05 27.21 12.04
C GLU A 43 5.45 25.73 12.22
N LEU A 44 5.20 24.89 11.22
CA LEU A 44 5.59 23.47 11.24
C LEU A 44 7.12 23.31 11.23
N TYR A 45 7.81 24.11 10.43
CA TYR A 45 9.27 24.09 10.33
C TYR A 45 9.94 24.55 11.62
N GLU A 46 9.41 25.60 12.27
CA GLU A 46 9.89 26.06 13.58
C GLU A 46 9.68 25.03 14.69
N LYS A 47 8.57 24.27 14.63
CA LYS A 47 8.24 23.25 15.65
C LYS A 47 8.97 21.92 15.49
N GLY A 48 9.29 21.51 14.26
CA GLY A 48 9.82 20.16 14.01
C GLY A 48 10.71 20.03 12.77
N GLY A 49 11.25 21.13 12.27
CA GLY A 49 12.21 21.16 11.17
C GLY A 49 11.66 20.62 9.84
N GLU A 50 12.54 20.10 8.99
CA GLU A 50 12.18 19.61 7.66
C GLU A 50 11.23 18.40 7.71
N LEU A 51 11.35 17.54 8.73
CA LEU A 51 10.52 16.35 8.88
C LEU A 51 9.06 16.70 9.17
N ALA A 52 8.80 17.81 9.86
CA ALA A 52 7.44 18.28 10.15
C ALA A 52 6.69 18.81 8.92
N LEU A 53 7.39 19.10 7.82
CA LEU A 53 6.78 19.51 6.56
C LEU A 53 6.23 18.35 5.73
N GLN A 54 6.41 17.11 6.19
CA GLN A 54 5.82 15.95 5.53
C GLN A 54 4.29 16.02 5.56
N ASP A 55 3.64 15.72 4.44
CA ASP A 55 2.18 15.61 4.41
C ASP A 55 1.72 14.40 5.22
N LEU A 56 1.14 14.67 6.39
CA LEU A 56 0.44 13.65 7.16
C LEU A 56 -0.90 13.35 6.50
N SER A 57 -1.10 12.09 6.12
CA SER A 57 -2.40 11.64 5.62
C SER A 57 -3.47 11.90 6.69
N ARG A 58 -4.49 12.67 6.32
CA ARG A 58 -5.66 12.89 7.18
C ARG A 58 -6.58 11.66 7.26
N ARG A 59 -6.37 10.65 6.41
CA ARG A 59 -7.18 9.43 6.40
C ARG A 59 -6.80 8.57 7.59
N LYS A 60 -7.67 8.53 8.60
CA LYS A 60 -7.55 7.64 9.76
C LYS A 60 -8.35 6.36 9.53
N PRO A 61 -7.82 5.17 9.87
CA PRO A 61 -8.61 3.93 9.85
C PRO A 61 -9.84 4.06 10.76
N ASN A 62 -11.02 3.67 10.27
CA ASN A 62 -12.24 3.64 11.10
C ASN A 62 -12.45 2.22 11.66
N PRO A 63 -12.17 1.97 12.96
CA PRO A 63 -12.30 0.64 13.55
C PRO A 63 -13.74 0.15 13.62
N LYS A 64 -14.74 1.05 13.62
CA LYS A 64 -16.16 0.68 13.71
C LYS A 64 -16.66 -0.07 12.47
N ASN A 65 -16.01 0.13 11.33
CA ASN A 65 -16.37 -0.54 10.06
C ASN A 65 -15.58 -1.85 9.87
N ARG A 66 -14.91 -2.35 10.91
CA ARG A 66 -14.19 -3.63 10.84
C ARG A 66 -15.17 -4.78 10.92
N ILE A 67 -14.80 -5.86 10.25
CA ILE A 67 -15.47 -7.14 10.43
C ILE A 67 -15.02 -7.72 11.76
N GLU A 68 -15.84 -8.61 12.33
CA GLU A 68 -15.45 -9.51 13.41
C GLU A 68 -14.06 -10.15 13.15
N PRO A 69 -13.23 -10.28 14.21
CA PRO A 69 -11.86 -10.76 14.09
C PRO A 69 -11.79 -12.18 13.52
N GLU A 70 -12.72 -13.05 13.86
CA GLU A 70 -12.79 -14.44 13.37
C GLU A 70 -12.94 -14.50 11.84
N LYS A 71 -13.82 -13.67 11.28
CA LYS A 71 -14.00 -13.55 9.83
C LYS A 71 -12.77 -12.93 9.16
N GLU A 72 -12.12 -11.97 9.82
CA GLU A 72 -10.88 -11.37 9.31
C GLU A 72 -9.74 -12.40 9.25
N GLU A 73 -9.61 -13.27 10.24
CA GLU A 73 -8.64 -14.37 10.25
C GLU A 73 -8.94 -15.42 9.19
N ALA A 74 -10.20 -15.81 9.01
CA ALA A 74 -10.58 -16.74 7.95
C ALA A 74 -10.21 -16.21 6.56
N VAL A 75 -10.42 -14.91 6.32
CA VAL A 75 -10.03 -14.24 5.06
C VAL A 75 -8.51 -14.23 4.84
N LYS A 76 -7.72 -14.09 5.91
CA LYS A 76 -6.25 -14.19 5.83
C LYS A 76 -5.79 -15.60 5.54
N LYS A 77 -6.32 -16.59 6.24
CA LYS A 77 -6.01 -18.02 6.03
C LYS A 77 -6.30 -18.40 4.59
N MET A 78 -7.48 -18.06 4.08
CA MET A 78 -7.87 -18.28 2.68
C MET A 78 -6.88 -17.67 1.68
N ALA A 79 -6.27 -16.52 2.00
CA ALA A 79 -5.28 -15.87 1.14
C ALA A 79 -3.93 -16.60 1.10
N ILE A 80 -3.55 -17.26 2.20
CA ILE A 80 -2.32 -18.04 2.33
C ILE A 80 -2.53 -19.46 1.76
N ASP A 81 -3.67 -20.08 2.04
CA ASP A 81 -3.99 -21.43 1.58
C ASP A 81 -4.22 -21.47 0.06
N PHE A 82 -4.86 -20.43 -0.48
CA PHE A 82 -5.18 -20.31 -1.90
C PHE A 82 -4.77 -18.94 -2.47
N PRO A 83 -3.46 -18.68 -2.64
CA PRO A 83 -2.96 -17.40 -3.15
C PRO A 83 -3.53 -17.04 -4.53
N ALA A 84 -3.84 -18.04 -5.36
CA ALA A 84 -4.36 -17.84 -6.72
C ALA A 84 -5.82 -17.34 -6.76
N TYR A 85 -6.58 -17.38 -5.66
CA TYR A 85 -7.99 -17.00 -5.69
C TYR A 85 -8.20 -15.50 -5.79
N GLY A 86 -9.15 -15.06 -6.62
CA GLY A 86 -9.60 -13.66 -6.62
C GLY A 86 -10.53 -13.37 -5.44
N GLN A 87 -10.79 -12.09 -5.17
CA GLN A 87 -11.70 -11.65 -4.09
C GLN A 87 -13.11 -12.27 -4.18
N GLN A 88 -13.62 -12.49 -5.41
CA GLN A 88 -14.91 -13.13 -5.66
C GLN A 88 -14.89 -14.62 -5.29
N ARG A 89 -13.85 -15.34 -5.72
CA ARG A 89 -13.71 -16.78 -5.45
C ARG A 89 -13.50 -17.03 -3.96
N ALA A 90 -12.64 -16.22 -3.30
CA ALA A 90 -12.42 -16.31 -1.86
C ALA A 90 -13.73 -16.06 -1.06
N SER A 91 -14.53 -15.06 -1.45
CA SER A 91 -15.84 -14.81 -0.85
C SER A 91 -16.80 -16.00 -0.99
N ASN A 92 -16.84 -16.63 -2.16
CA ASN A 92 -17.69 -17.81 -2.40
C ASN A 92 -17.24 -19.03 -1.59
N GLU A 93 -15.94 -19.30 -1.48
CA GLU A 93 -15.42 -20.40 -0.66
C GLU A 93 -15.70 -20.18 0.83
N LEU A 94 -15.51 -18.95 1.33
CA LEU A 94 -15.89 -18.61 2.70
C LEU A 94 -17.39 -18.79 2.94
N LYS A 95 -18.23 -18.43 1.96
CA LYS A 95 -19.68 -18.64 2.05
C LYS A 95 -20.05 -20.11 2.16
N LYS A 96 -19.35 -21.02 1.46
CA LYS A 96 -19.53 -22.47 1.60
C LYS A 96 -19.16 -22.98 3.00
N GLN A 97 -18.19 -22.34 3.65
CA GLN A 97 -17.79 -22.63 5.03
C GLN A 97 -18.72 -21.98 6.08
N GLY A 98 -19.83 -21.35 5.66
CA GLY A 98 -20.77 -20.66 6.55
C GLY A 98 -20.37 -19.22 6.90
N ILE A 99 -19.25 -18.72 6.38
CA ILE A 99 -18.73 -17.38 6.64
C ILE A 99 -19.20 -16.42 5.54
N ILE A 100 -20.21 -15.62 5.84
CA ILE A 100 -20.76 -14.65 4.88
C ILE A 100 -19.91 -13.36 4.91
N VAL A 101 -19.06 -13.19 3.91
CA VAL A 101 -18.24 -11.98 3.71
C VAL A 101 -18.34 -11.53 2.26
N ALA A 102 -18.62 -10.25 2.03
CA ALA A 102 -18.70 -9.71 0.68
C ALA A 102 -17.31 -9.61 0.01
N PRO A 103 -17.21 -9.76 -1.32
CA PRO A 103 -15.93 -9.69 -2.05
C PRO A 103 -15.17 -8.36 -1.84
N ALA A 104 -15.89 -7.25 -1.71
CA ALA A 104 -15.29 -5.94 -1.43
C ALA A 104 -14.64 -5.89 -0.03
N THR A 105 -15.24 -6.58 0.94
CA THR A 105 -14.69 -6.67 2.29
C THR A 105 -13.48 -7.58 2.35
N VAL A 106 -13.46 -8.68 1.57
CA VAL A 106 -12.26 -9.51 1.36
C VAL A 106 -11.10 -8.66 0.85
N ARG A 107 -11.32 -7.85 -0.19
CA ARG A 107 -10.29 -6.94 -0.72
C ARG A 107 -9.81 -5.95 0.33
N SER A 108 -10.73 -5.37 1.09
CA SER A 108 -10.42 -4.37 2.12
C SER A 108 -9.62 -4.97 3.28
N VAL A 109 -9.84 -6.25 3.61
CA VAL A 109 -8.98 -7.00 4.52
C VAL A 109 -7.60 -7.19 3.90
N TRP A 110 -7.51 -7.69 2.66
CA TRP A 110 -6.24 -7.94 2.00
C TRP A 110 -5.36 -6.69 1.87
N VAL A 111 -5.92 -5.55 1.48
CA VAL A 111 -5.17 -4.27 1.39
C VAL A 111 -4.60 -3.84 2.74
N ARG A 112 -5.30 -4.13 3.85
CA ARG A 112 -4.83 -3.79 5.19
C ARG A 112 -3.69 -4.68 5.69
N HIS A 113 -3.56 -5.89 5.13
CA HIS A 113 -2.57 -6.89 5.53
C HIS A 113 -1.50 -7.12 4.46
N ASP A 114 -1.40 -6.24 3.46
CA ASP A 114 -0.47 -6.38 2.34
C ASP A 114 -0.63 -7.71 1.58
N LEU A 115 -1.88 -8.11 1.29
CA LEU A 115 -2.25 -9.34 0.57
C LEU A 115 -3.06 -9.05 -0.70
N GLU A 116 -3.08 -7.81 -1.19
CA GLU A 116 -4.00 -7.38 -2.23
C GLU A 116 -3.65 -7.89 -3.64
N THR A 117 -2.38 -8.25 -3.86
CA THR A 117 -1.90 -8.81 -5.13
C THR A 117 -1.52 -10.27 -4.97
N PHE A 118 -1.52 -11.00 -6.09
CA PHE A 118 -1.05 -12.38 -6.12
C PHE A 118 0.40 -12.51 -5.64
N GLN A 119 1.29 -11.64 -6.14
CA GLN A 119 2.70 -11.60 -5.73
C GLN A 119 2.88 -11.37 -4.23
N LYS A 120 2.12 -10.46 -3.65
CA LYS A 120 2.17 -10.19 -2.21
C LYS A 120 1.68 -11.39 -1.38
N ARG A 121 0.63 -12.08 -1.84
CA ARG A 121 0.16 -13.32 -1.20
C ARG A 121 1.15 -14.46 -1.28
N LEU A 122 1.87 -14.60 -2.40
CA LEU A 122 2.97 -15.56 -2.51
C LEU A 122 4.12 -15.24 -1.55
N LYS A 123 4.49 -13.96 -1.44
CA LYS A 123 5.50 -13.54 -0.46
C LYS A 123 5.06 -13.82 0.98
N ALA A 124 3.79 -13.61 1.28
CA ALA A 124 3.23 -13.95 2.59
C ALA A 124 3.26 -15.47 2.85
N LEU A 125 3.00 -16.29 1.83
CA LEU A 125 3.15 -17.74 1.90
C LEU A 125 4.61 -18.15 2.14
N GLU A 126 5.56 -17.59 1.40
CA GLU A 126 7.00 -17.84 1.59
C GLU A 126 7.45 -17.48 3.02
N ALA A 127 6.99 -16.35 3.54
CA ALA A 127 7.27 -15.92 4.91
C ALA A 127 6.63 -16.86 5.95
N PHE A 128 5.41 -17.32 5.70
CA PHE A 128 4.71 -18.27 6.57
C PHE A 128 5.43 -19.63 6.61
N MET A 129 5.99 -20.08 5.48
CA MET A 129 6.83 -21.28 5.40
C MET A 129 8.15 -21.12 6.14
N ALA A 130 8.83 -19.97 5.96
CA ALA A 130 10.11 -19.69 6.62
C ALA A 130 9.99 -19.65 8.16
N GLN A 131 8.81 -19.31 8.68
CA GLN A 131 8.49 -19.32 10.11
C GLN A 131 8.19 -20.73 10.66
N GLY A 132 8.18 -21.77 9.82
CA GLY A 132 8.01 -23.16 10.26
C GLY A 132 6.57 -23.60 10.54
N ASN A 133 5.57 -22.81 10.12
CA ASN A 133 4.16 -23.08 10.42
C ASN A 133 3.49 -24.13 9.51
N SER A 134 4.16 -24.59 8.45
CA SER A 134 3.72 -25.77 7.68
C SER A 134 4.90 -26.50 7.03
N PRO A 135 5.09 -27.81 7.27
CA PRO A 135 6.12 -28.60 6.62
C PRO A 135 5.72 -29.12 5.21
N VAL A 136 4.44 -28.98 4.80
CA VAL A 136 3.95 -29.52 3.53
C VAL A 136 3.12 -28.47 2.81
N LEU A 137 3.51 -28.17 1.56
CA LEU A 137 2.72 -27.33 0.65
C LEU A 137 1.47 -28.08 0.18
N THR A 138 0.33 -27.42 0.19
CA THR A 138 -0.87 -27.98 -0.45
C THR A 138 -0.75 -27.91 -1.97
N GLU A 139 -1.43 -28.81 -2.68
CA GLU A 139 -1.40 -28.85 -4.16
C GLU A 139 -1.75 -27.49 -4.79
N SER A 140 -2.71 -26.77 -4.20
CA SER A 140 -3.08 -25.42 -4.62
C SER A 140 -1.98 -24.39 -4.47
N GLN A 141 -1.11 -24.54 -3.46
CA GLN A 141 0.04 -23.66 -3.24
C GLN A 141 1.17 -23.97 -4.23
N VAL A 142 1.40 -25.25 -4.53
CA VAL A 142 2.36 -25.68 -5.56
C VAL A 142 1.96 -25.13 -6.93
N GLN A 143 0.69 -25.28 -7.33
CA GLN A 143 0.17 -24.71 -8.57
C GLN A 143 0.32 -23.19 -8.63
N ALA A 144 0.16 -22.49 -7.51
CA ALA A 144 0.36 -21.04 -7.45
C ALA A 144 1.84 -20.66 -7.66
N LEU A 145 2.78 -21.43 -7.11
CA LEU A 145 4.21 -21.22 -7.33
C LEU A 145 4.62 -21.52 -8.78
N GLU A 146 4.06 -22.56 -9.39
CA GLU A 146 4.27 -22.91 -10.80
C GLU A 146 3.77 -21.83 -11.74
N ARG A 147 2.57 -21.26 -11.49
CA ARG A 147 2.06 -20.12 -12.28
C ARG A 147 3.00 -18.92 -12.25
N ARG A 148 3.59 -18.60 -11.10
CA ARG A 148 4.59 -17.52 -11.01
C ARG A 148 5.85 -17.83 -11.81
N LYS A 149 6.30 -19.10 -11.83
CA LYS A 149 7.45 -19.52 -12.62
C LYS A 149 7.18 -19.35 -14.12
N LEU A 150 5.99 -19.76 -14.57
CA LEU A 150 5.55 -19.59 -15.96
C LEU A 150 5.45 -18.11 -16.35
N GLU A 151 4.84 -17.26 -15.51
CA GLU A 151 4.75 -15.81 -15.78
C GLU A 151 6.14 -15.17 -15.95
N LYS A 152 7.12 -15.57 -15.11
CA LYS A 152 8.50 -15.08 -15.23
C LYS A 152 9.24 -15.59 -16.46
N GLN A 153 8.96 -16.82 -16.90
CA GLN A 153 9.55 -17.37 -18.13
C GLN A 153 9.00 -16.63 -19.35
N VAL A 154 7.68 -16.44 -19.41
CA VAL A 154 7.02 -15.72 -20.50
C VAL A 154 7.48 -14.26 -20.57
N GLU A 155 7.66 -13.57 -19.44
CA GLU A 155 8.19 -12.19 -19.40
C GLU A 155 9.63 -12.09 -19.94
N GLY A 156 10.43 -13.14 -19.78
CA GLY A 156 11.81 -13.22 -20.31
C GLY A 156 11.91 -13.63 -21.78
N GLU A 157 10.86 -14.25 -22.33
CA GLU A 157 10.80 -14.73 -23.72
C GLU A 157 10.20 -13.72 -24.71
N ILE A 158 9.71 -12.57 -24.23
CA ILE A 158 9.20 -11.53 -25.13
C ILE A 158 10.39 -10.82 -25.79
N GLU A 159 10.86 -11.37 -26.92
CA GLU A 159 11.62 -10.60 -27.91
C GLU A 159 10.69 -9.54 -28.49
N THR A 160 10.61 -8.37 -27.85
CA THR A 160 9.92 -7.22 -28.43
C THR A 160 10.82 -6.61 -29.49
N GLU A 161 10.68 -7.07 -30.74
CA GLU A 161 11.08 -6.29 -31.91
C GLU A 161 10.08 -5.13 -32.07
N HIS A 162 10.37 -3.98 -31.46
CA HIS A 162 9.85 -2.71 -31.97
C HIS A 162 10.86 -1.56 -31.75
N PRO A 163 11.02 -0.68 -32.78
CA PRO A 163 12.11 0.31 -32.89
C PRO A 163 11.99 1.53 -31.98
#